data_AF-A0A368XEE6-F1
#
_entry.id   AF-A0A368XEE6-F1
#
_cell.length_a   1.000
_cell.length_b   1.000
_cell.length_c   1.000
_cell.angle_alpha   90.00
_cell.angle_beta   90.00
_cell.angle_gamma   90.00
#
_symmetry.space_group_name_H-M   'P 1'
#
loop_
_entity.id
_entity.type
_entity.pdbx_description
1 polymer ?
#
loop_
_entity_poly.entity_id
_entity_poly.type
_entity_poly.pdbx_seq_one_letter_code
_entity_poly.pdbx_strand_id
1 'polypeptide(L)'
;MKSVHPGADSGANVSPAPAKAPQVDPELVELALSALKDESAGIARLAGQPFFYFEFEGEDLLLTKALRAEVEAKLGEPLVEIVLPGLTGQVNLLPASRANALRTASEDGQGAQPC
;
A
#
# COMPACT_ATOMS: atom_id res chain seq x y z
N MET A 1 -49.99 -23.24 42.21
CA MET A 1 -49.72 -23.29 40.76
C MET A 1 -48.87 -22.06 40.40
N LYS A 2 -47.70 -22.34 39.82
CA LYS A 2 -46.73 -21.50 39.06
C LYS A 2 -46.49 -20.02 39.43
N SER A 3 -45.22 -19.81 39.79
CA SER A 3 -44.43 -18.58 39.90
C SER A 3 -44.49 -17.66 38.69
N VAL A 4 -44.34 -16.35 38.93
CA VAL A 4 -43.81 -15.41 37.92
C VAL A 4 -42.91 -14.41 38.63
N HIS A 5 -41.60 -14.48 38.35
CA HIS A 5 -40.60 -13.50 38.76
C HIS A 5 -40.64 -12.31 37.78
N PRO A 6 -40.58 -11.05 38.25
CA PRO A 6 -40.39 -9.91 37.36
C PRO A 6 -38.94 -9.85 36.87
N GLY A 7 -38.80 -9.74 35.56
CA GLY A 7 -37.53 -9.70 34.85
C GLY A 7 -36.62 -8.56 35.29
N ALA A 8 -35.38 -8.92 35.63
CA ALA A 8 -34.25 -8.03 35.46
C ALA A 8 -33.86 -8.10 33.99
N ASP A 9 -34.30 -7.11 33.22
CA ASP A 9 -33.74 -6.78 31.92
C ASP A 9 -32.31 -6.28 32.18
N SER A 10 -31.38 -7.22 32.27
CA SER A 10 -29.95 -6.92 32.24
C SER A 10 -29.66 -6.42 30.83
N GLY A 11 -29.82 -5.11 30.64
CA GLY A 11 -29.22 -4.37 29.55
C GLY A 11 -27.72 -4.62 29.59
N ALA A 12 -27.28 -5.65 28.86
CA ALA A 12 -25.89 -5.88 28.57
C ALA A 12 -25.42 -4.63 27.84
N ASN A 13 -24.72 -3.77 28.58
CA ASN A 13 -23.93 -2.68 28.05
C ASN A 13 -22.83 -3.31 27.18
N VAL A 14 -23.19 -3.68 25.95
CA VAL A 14 -22.25 -4.08 24.91
C VAL A 14 -21.53 -2.81 24.46
N SER A 15 -20.61 -2.34 25.30
CA SER A 15 -19.56 -1.44 24.86
C SER A 15 -18.97 -2.07 23.59
N PRO A 16 -19.03 -1.42 22.41
CA PRO A 16 -18.35 -1.95 21.26
C PRO A 16 -16.87 -2.03 21.64
N ALA A 17 -16.33 -3.26 21.66
CA ALA A 17 -14.90 -3.47 21.83
C ALA A 17 -14.19 -2.53 20.85
N PRO A 18 -13.08 -1.86 21.25
CA PRO A 18 -12.35 -1.01 20.33
C PRO A 18 -12.06 -1.84 19.09
N ALA A 19 -12.55 -1.36 17.94
CA ALA A 19 -12.35 -2.03 16.67
C ALA A 19 -10.85 -2.30 16.55
N LYS A 20 -10.48 -3.59 16.65
CA LYS A 20 -9.10 -4.04 16.52
C LYS A 20 -8.59 -3.40 15.24
N ALA A 21 -7.52 -2.59 15.34
CA ALA A 21 -6.92 -1.95 14.18
C ALA A 21 -6.78 -3.02 13.08
N PRO A 22 -7.12 -2.71 11.82
CA PRO A 22 -7.07 -3.69 10.74
C PRO A 22 -5.67 -4.31 10.75
N GLN A 23 -5.57 -5.55 11.22
CA GLN A 23 -4.30 -6.24 11.33
C GLN A 23 -3.93 -6.62 9.90
N VAL A 24 -2.96 -5.91 9.36
CA VAL A 24 -2.39 -6.25 8.05
C VAL A 24 -1.64 -7.57 8.20
N ASP A 25 -1.83 -8.44 7.23
CA ASP A 25 -1.13 -9.72 7.20
C ASP A 25 0.38 -9.48 7.02
N PRO A 26 1.25 -10.00 7.90
CA PRO A 26 2.69 -9.77 7.81
C PRO A 26 3.29 -10.36 6.54
N GLU A 27 2.73 -11.44 5.98
CA GLU A 27 3.21 -12.01 4.72
C GLU A 27 2.94 -11.03 3.57
N LEU A 28 1.76 -10.40 3.52
CA LEU A 28 1.46 -9.38 2.52
C LEU A 28 2.42 -8.19 2.59
N VAL A 29 2.88 -7.82 3.79
CA VAL A 29 3.89 -6.76 3.98
C VAL A 29 5.23 -7.17 3.33
N GLU A 30 5.70 -8.39 3.62
CA GLU A 30 6.96 -8.90 3.05
C GLU A 30 6.86 -9.09 1.52
N LEU A 31 5.70 -9.47 1.00
CA LEU A 31 5.44 -9.56 -0.44
C LEU A 31 5.46 -8.19 -1.11
N ALA A 32 4.78 -7.20 -0.54
CA ALA A 32 4.81 -5.83 -1.06
C ALA A 32 6.23 -5.23 -1.01
N LEU A 33 7.00 -5.49 0.06
CA LEU A 33 8.41 -5.11 0.15
C LEU A 33 9.26 -5.80 -0.93
N SER A 34 8.96 -7.06 -1.26
CA SER A 34 9.64 -7.79 -2.32
C SER A 34 9.29 -7.22 -3.70
N ALA A 35 8.02 -6.88 -3.94
CA ALA A 35 7.59 -6.21 -5.17
C ALA A 35 8.31 -4.87 -5.39
N LEU A 36 8.57 -4.10 -4.34
CA LEU A 36 9.31 -2.83 -4.44
C LEU A 36 10.79 -2.98 -4.82
N LYS A 37 11.37 -4.16 -4.59
CA LYS A 37 12.74 -4.51 -5.01
C LYS A 37 12.82 -4.90 -6.47
N ASP A 38 11.71 -5.34 -7.06
CA ASP A 38 11.65 -5.63 -8.49
C ASP A 38 11.92 -4.35 -9.30
N GLU A 39 12.68 -4.49 -10.38
CA GLU A 39 13.10 -3.38 -11.23
C GLU A 39 12.14 -3.11 -12.39
N SER A 40 11.21 -4.03 -12.66
CA SER A 40 10.42 -4.04 -13.88
C SER A 40 9.07 -3.33 -13.78
N ALA A 41 8.41 -3.32 -12.62
CA ALA A 41 7.17 -2.57 -12.39
C ALA A 41 6.80 -2.42 -10.90
N GLY A 42 7.14 -3.40 -10.07
CA GLY A 42 6.83 -3.40 -8.63
C GLY A 42 5.36 -3.15 -8.34
N ILE A 43 5.07 -2.20 -7.45
CA ILE A 43 3.70 -1.80 -7.09
C ILE A 43 3.22 -0.74 -8.07
N ALA A 44 2.09 -0.98 -8.73
CA ALA A 44 1.58 -0.11 -9.78
C ALA A 44 0.06 0.04 -9.82
N ARG A 45 -0.40 1.04 -10.56
CA ARG A 45 -1.80 1.18 -10.97
C ARG A 45 -1.87 1.66 -12.42
N LEU A 46 -2.88 1.18 -13.13
CA LEU A 46 -3.22 1.72 -14.44
C LEU A 46 -3.86 3.10 -14.31
N ALA A 47 -3.69 3.93 -15.33
CA ALA A 47 -4.34 5.23 -15.41
C ALA A 47 -5.87 5.07 -15.32
N GLY A 48 -6.48 5.83 -14.41
CA GLY A 48 -7.92 5.75 -14.14
C GLY A 48 -8.32 4.74 -13.06
N GLN A 49 -7.41 3.87 -12.60
CA GLN A 49 -7.66 3.00 -11.45
C GLN A 49 -7.38 3.75 -10.13
N PRO A 50 -8.26 3.67 -9.13
CA PRO A 50 -8.06 4.37 -7.86
C PRO A 50 -7.12 3.61 -6.91
N PHE A 51 -6.76 2.37 -7.21
CA PHE A 51 -5.99 1.49 -6.32
C PHE A 51 -4.69 0.99 -6.96
N PHE A 52 -3.71 0.73 -6.11
CA PHE A 52 -2.43 0.12 -6.45
C PHE A 52 -2.48 -1.38 -6.21
N TYR A 53 -1.76 -2.14 -7.03
CA TYR A 53 -1.62 -3.57 -6.93
C TYR A 53 -0.17 -4.00 -7.22
N PHE A 54 0.16 -5.23 -6.87
CA PHE A 54 1.42 -5.88 -7.22
C PHE A 54 1.16 -7.34 -7.53
N GLU A 55 1.89 -7.90 -8.48
CA GLU A 55 1.74 -9.30 -8.86
C GLU A 55 2.54 -10.20 -7.91
N PHE A 56 1.91 -11.28 -7.46
CA PHE A 56 2.58 -12.37 -6.76
C PHE A 56 2.01 -13.70 -7.24
N GLU A 57 2.89 -14.60 -7.69
CA GLU A 57 2.50 -15.94 -8.21
C GLU A 57 1.41 -15.91 -9.31
N GLY A 58 1.34 -14.82 -10.10
CA GLY A 58 0.34 -14.63 -11.15
C GLY A 58 -0.99 -14.06 -10.65
N GLU A 59 -1.07 -13.62 -9.39
CA GLU A 59 -2.22 -12.94 -8.80
C GLU A 59 -1.95 -11.46 -8.54
N ASP A 60 -2.90 -10.59 -8.90
CA ASP A 60 -2.85 -9.17 -8.57
C ASP A 60 -3.33 -8.92 -7.12
N LEU A 61 -2.38 -8.62 -6.25
CA LEU A 61 -2.66 -8.31 -4.85
C LEU A 61 -2.85 -6.81 -4.65
N LEU A 62 -3.95 -6.44 -3.98
CA LEU A 62 -4.31 -5.05 -3.73
C LEU A 62 -3.45 -4.42 -2.63
N LEU A 63 -2.77 -3.31 -2.93
CA LEU A 63 -2.12 -2.48 -1.93
C LEU A 63 -3.14 -1.58 -1.23
N THR A 64 -3.68 -2.06 -0.11
CA THR A 64 -4.56 -1.26 0.75
C THR A 64 -3.80 -0.13 1.46
N LYS A 65 -4.53 0.89 1.95
CA LYS A 65 -3.92 1.97 2.74
C LYS A 65 -3.21 1.48 4.00
N ALA A 66 -3.78 0.46 4.66
CA ALA A 66 -3.18 -0.13 5.85
C ALA A 66 -1.86 -0.86 5.49
N LEU A 67 -1.89 -1.67 4.42
CA LEU A 67 -0.69 -2.36 3.94
C LEU A 67 0.40 -1.39 3.49
N ARG A 68 0.04 -0.32 2.78
CA ARG A 68 0.99 0.75 2.42
C ARG A 68 1.65 1.37 3.64
N ALA A 69 0.88 1.67 4.69
CA ALA A 69 1.42 2.27 5.92
C ALA A 69 2.43 1.34 6.61
N GLU A 70 2.15 0.04 6.67
CA GLU A 70 3.07 -0.95 7.25
C GLU A 70 4.36 -1.08 6.41
N VAL A 71 4.23 -1.07 5.08
CA VAL A 71 5.37 -1.11 4.17
C VAL A 71 6.25 0.14 4.31
N GLU A 72 5.65 1.33 4.35
CA GLU A 72 6.36 2.59 4.59
C GLU A 72 7.05 2.61 5.95
N ALA A 73 6.38 2.11 7.01
CA ALA A 73 6.97 1.99 8.33
C ALA A 73 8.17 1.02 8.36
N LYS A 74 8.12 -0.09 7.62
CA LYS A 74 9.21 -1.05 7.47
C LYS A 74 10.39 -0.51 6.68
N LEU A 75 10.12 0.27 5.63
CA LEU A 75 11.15 0.91 4.81
C LEU A 75 11.81 2.09 5.52
N GLY A 76 11.08 2.76 6.42
CA GLY A 76 11.54 4.01 7.04
C GLY A 76 11.48 5.21 6.09
N GLU A 77 10.82 5.06 4.94
CA GLU A 77 10.63 6.13 3.95
C GLU A 77 9.25 6.02 3.29
N PRO A 78 8.66 7.15 2.84
CA PRO A 78 7.36 7.11 2.18
C PRO A 78 7.47 6.55 0.76
N LEU A 79 6.41 5.86 0.32
CA LEU A 79 6.25 5.51 -1.09
C LEU A 79 5.70 6.71 -1.85
N VAL A 80 6.27 6.99 -3.02
CA VAL A 80 5.88 8.11 -3.87
C VAL A 80 5.44 7.63 -5.23
N GLU A 81 4.46 8.32 -5.79
CA GLU A 81 3.93 8.02 -7.11
C GLU A 81 4.85 8.57 -8.20
N ILE A 82 5.21 7.72 -9.16
CA ILE A 82 6.06 8.06 -10.29
C ILE A 82 5.58 7.36 -11.56
N VAL A 83 5.60 8.10 -12.67
CA VAL A 83 5.40 7.53 -14.01
C VAL A 83 6.77 7.22 -14.56
N LEU A 84 7.04 5.94 -14.83
CA LEU A 84 8.34 5.51 -15.35
C LEU A 84 8.40 5.73 -16.87
N PRO A 85 9.55 6.15 -17.41
CA PRO A 85 9.73 6.24 -18.86
C PRO A 85 9.57 4.85 -19.49
N GLY A 86 8.70 4.73 -20.49
CA GLY A 86 8.37 3.45 -21.13
C GLY A 86 7.11 2.75 -20.58
N LEU A 87 6.59 3.19 -19.43
CA LEU A 87 5.33 2.69 -18.85
C LEU A 87 4.23 3.77 -18.91
N THR A 88 4.09 4.43 -20.05
CA THR A 88 3.09 5.47 -20.27
C THR A 88 1.68 4.90 -20.09
N GLY A 89 0.93 5.45 -19.14
CA GLY A 89 -0.40 4.93 -18.77
C GLY A 89 -0.41 4.12 -17.46
N GLN A 90 0.74 3.99 -16.79
CA GLN A 90 0.87 3.37 -15.48
C GLN A 90 1.55 4.32 -14.49
N VAL A 91 1.04 4.33 -13.26
CA VAL A 91 1.65 5.04 -12.13
C VAL A 91 2.21 3.98 -11.19
N ASN A 92 3.49 4.07 -10.87
CA ASN A 92 4.18 3.15 -9.98
C ASN A 92 4.39 3.80 -8.61
N LEU A 93 4.42 3.00 -7.56
CA LEU A 93 4.85 3.40 -6.22
C LEU A 93 6.26 2.89 -5.99
N LEU A 94 7.18 3.82 -5.74
CA LEU A 94 8.57 3.50 -5.38
C LEU A 94 8.94 4.20 -4.07
N PRO A 95 9.93 3.69 -3.31
CA PRO A 95 10.51 4.43 -2.20
C PRO A 95 11.05 5.78 -2.68
N ALA A 96 10.84 6.84 -1.88
CA ALA A 96 11.22 8.21 -2.23
C ALA A 96 12.67 8.34 -2.71
N SER A 97 13.60 7.62 -2.09
CA SER A 97 15.02 7.60 -2.44
C SER A 97 15.24 7.11 -3.88
N ARG A 98 14.58 6.01 -4.26
CA ARG A 98 14.65 5.42 -5.60
C ARG A 98 13.97 6.32 -6.64
N ALA A 99 12.80 6.84 -6.31
CA ALA A 99 12.08 7.76 -7.19
C ALA A 99 12.90 9.04 -7.47
N ASN A 100 13.61 9.56 -6.47
CA ASN A 100 14.48 10.71 -6.64
C ASN A 100 15.68 10.37 -7.56
N ALA A 101 16.35 9.25 -7.32
CA ALA A 101 17.46 8.79 -8.15
C ALA A 101 17.09 8.70 -9.64
N LEU A 102 15.90 8.15 -9.94
CA LEU A 102 15.37 8.04 -11.31
C LEU A 102 15.04 9.39 -11.94
N ARG A 103 14.54 10.36 -11.16
CA ARG A 103 14.33 11.74 -11.63
C ARG A 103 15.64 12.41 -11.99
N THR A 104 16.63 12.38 -11.08
CA THR A 104 17.97 12.95 -11.36
C THR A 104 18.67 12.27 -12.53
N ALA A 105 18.56 10.95 -12.70
CA ALA A 105 19.13 10.25 -13.85
C ALA A 105 18.49 10.67 -15.18
N SER A 106 17.21 11.07 -15.15
CA SER A 106 16.52 11.59 -16.33
C SER A 106 16.91 13.03 -16.67
N GLU A 107 17.29 13.83 -15.66
CA GLU A 107 17.72 15.23 -15.82
C GLU A 107 19.19 15.33 -16.26
N ASP A 108 20.08 14.47 -15.75
CA ASP A 108 21.51 14.47 -16.12
C ASP A 108 21.73 14.07 -17.60
N GLY A 109 20.77 13.36 -18.20
CA GLY A 109 20.75 13.05 -19.63
C GLY A 109 20.42 14.24 -20.55
N GLN A 110 20.04 15.40 -20.01
CA GLN A 110 19.75 16.64 -20.78
C GLN A 110 20.83 17.72 -20.65
N GLY A 111 21.94 17.44 -19.97
CA GLY A 111 23.01 18.40 -19.66
C GLY A 111 24.23 18.34 -20.59
N ALA A 112 24.07 18.29 -21.91
CA ALA A 112 25.19 18.54 -22.84
C ALA A 112 24.70 19.03 -24.21
N GLN A 113 24.12 20.24 -24.28
CA GLN A 113 24.15 21.00 -25.52
C GLN A 113 25.35 21.95 -25.46
N PRO A 114 26.42 21.73 -26.24
CA PRO A 114 27.44 22.75 -26.41
C PRO A 114 26.84 23.91 -27.19
N CYS A 115 27.05 25.12 -26.67
CA CYS A 115 26.83 26.37 -27.39
C CYS A 115 27.72 26.47 -28.62
#